data_AF-A0A1Q3PIE8-F1
#
_entry.id   AF-A0A1Q3PIE8-F1
#
_cell.length_a   1.000
_cell.length_b   1.000
_cell.length_c   1.000
_cell.angle_alpha   90.00
_cell.angle_beta   90.00
_cell.angle_gamma   90.00
#
_symmetry.space_group_name_H-M   'P 1'
#
loop_
_entity.id
_entity.type
_entity.pdbx_description
1 polymer ?
#
loop_
_entity_poly.entity_id
_entity_poly.type
_entity_poly.pdbx_seq_one_letter_code
_entity_poly.pdbx_strand_id
1 'polypeptide(L)'
;MCVELIAPPEKLSWVIYESKREFYSGIGKAKGFYNGAKYCKQTYDWALSMFMLQQAAELAFRAIAISLYGQQKRTHSIRSLKTFNRRLAP
;
A
#
# COMPACT_ATOMS: atom_id res chain seq x y z
N MET A 1 -16.03 -1.20 -32.98
CA MET A 1 -16.63 -2.42 -32.39
C MET A 1 -16.32 -2.37 -30.90
N CYS A 2 -17.22 -1.79 -30.12
CA CYS A 2 -17.10 -1.66 -28.67
C CYS A 2 -17.45 -3.01 -28.05
N VAL A 3 -16.51 -3.62 -27.33
CA VAL A 3 -16.82 -4.73 -26.44
C VAL A 3 -16.63 -4.19 -25.03
N GLU A 4 -17.72 -3.71 -24.45
CA GLU A 4 -17.81 -3.45 -23.02
C GLU A 4 -17.66 -4.79 -22.29
N LEU A 5 -16.45 -5.05 -21.79
CA LEU A 5 -16.18 -6.09 -20.80
C LEU A 5 -16.69 -5.61 -19.44
N ILE A 6 -18.01 -5.51 -19.27
CA ILE A 6 -18.61 -5.37 -17.93
C ILE A 6 -18.54 -6.76 -17.31
N ALA A 7 -17.63 -6.93 -16.35
CA ALA A 7 -17.52 -8.17 -15.59
C ALA A 7 -18.87 -8.51 -14.93
N PRO A 8 -19.23 -9.81 -14.82
CA PRO A 8 -20.44 -10.22 -14.12
C PRO A 8 -20.50 -9.60 -12.71
N PRO A 9 -21.68 -9.22 -12.19
CA PRO A 9 -21.82 -8.52 -10.91
C PRO A 9 -21.11 -9.22 -9.73
N GLU A 10 -21.14 -10.56 -9.71
CA GLU A 10 -20.46 -11.39 -8.71
C GLU A 10 -18.93 -11.29 -8.79
N LYS A 11 -18.38 -11.17 -10.01
CA LYS A 11 -16.95 -10.98 -10.22
C LYS A 11 -16.52 -9.58 -9.76
N LEU A 12 -17.34 -8.56 -10.04
CA LEU A 12 -17.09 -7.19 -9.59
C LEU A 12 -17.13 -7.08 -8.05
N SER A 13 -18.12 -7.70 -7.40
CA SER A 13 -18.24 -7.68 -5.94
C SER A 13 -17.06 -8.37 -5.27
N TRP A 14 -16.59 -9.50 -5.83
CA TRP A 14 -15.40 -10.20 -5.36
C TRP A 14 -14.13 -9.35 -5.52
N VAL A 15 -13.93 -8.70 -6.68
CA VAL A 15 -12.78 -7.81 -6.89
C VAL A 15 -12.79 -6.64 -5.91
N ILE A 16 -13.96 -6.03 -5.64
CA ILE A 16 -14.08 -4.96 -4.65
C ILE A 16 -13.74 -5.46 -3.24
N TYR A 17 -14.26 -6.63 -2.87
CA TYR A 17 -13.97 -7.24 -1.58
C TYR A 17 -12.48 -7.52 -1.39
N GLU A 18 -11.85 -8.14 -2.37
CA GLU A 18 -10.43 -8.47 -2.38
C GLU A 18 -9.57 -7.21 -2.28
N SER A 19 -9.88 -6.20 -3.10
CA SER A 19 -9.19 -4.91 -3.11
C SER A 19 -9.24 -4.22 -1.75
N LYS A 20 -10.41 -4.23 -1.08
CA LYS A 20 -10.57 -3.71 0.28
C LYS A 20 -9.73 -4.50 1.27
N ARG A 21 -9.77 -5.83 1.21
CA ARG A 21 -9.03 -6.71 2.13
C ARG A 21 -7.54 -6.44 2.04
N GLU A 22 -6.99 -6.39 0.83
CA GLU A 22 -5.56 -6.10 0.60
C GLU A 22 -5.18 -4.69 1.07
N PHE A 23 -6.03 -3.69 0.80
CA PHE A 23 -5.82 -2.32 1.29
C PHE A 23 -5.73 -2.26 2.81
N TYR A 24 -6.73 -2.79 3.52
CA TYR A 24 -6.78 -2.73 4.98
C TYR A 24 -5.66 -3.56 5.63
N SER A 25 -5.33 -4.72 5.07
CA SER A 25 -4.20 -5.54 5.50
C SER A 25 -2.88 -4.76 5.39
N GLY A 26 -2.61 -4.16 4.24
CA GLY A 26 -1.38 -3.40 3.99
C GLY A 26 -1.28 -2.13 4.84
N ILE A 27 -2.36 -1.35 4.91
CA ILE A 27 -2.41 -0.13 5.72
C ILE A 27 -2.33 -0.45 7.22
N GLY A 28 -2.92 -1.56 7.67
CA GLY A 28 -2.78 -2.04 9.05
C GLY A 28 -1.31 -2.26 9.43
N LYS A 29 -0.54 -2.93 8.56
CA LYS A 29 0.90 -3.12 8.76
C LYS A 29 1.67 -1.79 8.77
N ALA A 30 1.38 -0.90 7.82
CA ALA A 30 1.99 0.43 7.75
C ALA A 30 1.74 1.24 9.04
N LYS A 31 0.51 1.20 9.58
CA LYS A 31 0.18 1.82 10.87
C LYS A 31 0.96 1.20 12.03
N GLY A 32 1.17 -0.11 12.03
CA GLY A 32 2.02 -0.79 13.01
C GLY A 32 3.45 -0.23 13.04
N PHE A 33 4.09 -0.13 11.87
CA PHE A 33 5.43 0.47 11.76
C PHE A 33 5.44 1.95 12.17
N TYR A 34 4.43 2.74 11.78
CA TYR A 34 4.34 4.14 12.19
C TYR A 34 4.20 4.30 13.72
N ASN A 35 3.40 3.43 14.36
CA ASN A 35 3.28 3.43 15.81
C ASN A 35 4.58 3.00 16.50
N GLY A 36 5.27 2.00 15.97
CA GLY A 36 6.61 1.63 16.43
C GLY A 36 7.60 2.79 16.32
N ALA A 37 7.59 3.53 15.20
CA ALA A 37 8.46 4.68 15.01
C ALA A 37 8.26 5.76 16.09
N LYS A 38 7.00 6.00 16.48
CA LYS A 38 6.65 6.93 17.57
C LYS A 38 7.20 6.45 18.91
N TYR A 39 7.15 5.14 19.17
CA TYR A 39 7.72 4.55 20.38
C TYR A 39 9.25 4.69 20.40
N CYS A 40 9.95 4.31 19.32
CA CYS A 40 11.41 4.43 19.22
C CYS A 40 11.89 5.89 19.37
N LYS A 41 11.09 6.85 18.86
CA LYS A 41 11.34 8.28 19.07
C LYS A 41 11.31 8.66 20.56
N GLN A 42 10.37 8.12 21.33
CA GLN A 42 10.27 8.38 22.77
C GLN A 42 11.43 7.77 23.55
N THR A 43 11.98 6.65 23.07
CA THR A 43 13.16 6.00 23.64
C THR A 43 14.49 6.52 23.08
N TYR A 44 14.46 7.63 22.32
CA TYR A 44 15.62 8.25 21.67
C TYR A 44 16.41 7.34 20.70
N ASP A 45 15.80 6.24 20.23
CA ASP A 45 16.36 5.40 19.17
C ASP A 45 15.95 5.94 17.80
N TRP A 46 16.67 6.97 17.38
CA TRP A 46 16.38 7.71 16.16
C TRP A 46 16.62 6.88 14.89
N ALA A 47 17.64 6.03 14.88
CA ALA A 47 17.97 5.21 13.72
C ALA A 47 16.85 4.20 13.44
N LEU A 48 16.39 3.49 14.49
CA LEU A 48 15.29 2.56 14.37
C LEU A 48 13.97 3.28 14.06
N SER A 49 13.73 4.45 14.66
CA SER A 49 12.55 5.28 14.35
C SER A 49 12.48 5.63 12.86
N MET A 50 13.60 6.08 12.27
CA MET A 50 13.69 6.41 10.85
C MET A 50 13.50 5.19 9.95
N PHE A 51 14.10 4.05 10.31
CA PHE A 51 13.86 2.79 9.60
C PHE A 51 12.38 2.40 9.61
N MET A 52 11.72 2.50 10.76
CA MET A 52 10.29 2.20 10.88
C MET A 52 9.42 3.16 10.05
N LEU A 53 9.75 4.45 10.00
CA LEU A 53 9.06 5.41 9.12
C LEU A 53 9.25 5.05 7.63
N GLN A 54 10.45 4.63 7.24
CA GLN A 54 10.70 4.16 5.87
C GLN A 54 9.81 2.96 5.53
N GLN A 55 9.72 1.97 6.42
CA GLN A 55 8.89 0.79 6.21
C GLN A 55 7.39 1.12 6.18
N ALA A 56 6.94 2.02 7.04
CA ALA A 56 5.56 2.50 7.04
C ALA A 56 5.19 3.13 5.68
N ALA A 57 6.05 3.98 5.13
CA ALA A 57 5.84 4.60 3.83
C ALA A 57 5.86 3.58 2.69
N GLU A 58 6.82 2.65 2.69
CA GLU A 58 6.93 1.59 1.69
C GLU A 58 5.66 0.73 1.65
N LEU A 59 5.20 0.26 2.80
CA LEU A 59 4.01 -0.57 2.91
C LEU A 59 2.74 0.17 2.51
N ALA A 60 2.61 1.46 2.84
CA ALA A 60 1.47 2.27 2.43
C ALA A 60 1.39 2.37 0.89
N PHE A 61 2.51 2.67 0.22
CA PHE A 61 2.54 2.73 -1.24
C PHE A 61 2.29 1.37 -1.90
N ARG A 62 2.77 0.27 -1.31
CA ARG A 62 2.48 -1.08 -1.80
C ARG A 62 1.00 -1.44 -1.63
N ALA A 63 0.40 -1.10 -0.49
CA ALA A 63 -1.01 -1.38 -0.21
C ALA A 63 -1.92 -0.69 -1.24
N ILE A 64 -1.68 0.59 -1.52
CA ILE A 64 -2.43 1.36 -2.52
C ILE A 64 -2.29 0.75 -3.92
N ALA A 65 -1.05 0.44 -4.32
CA ALA A 65 -0.77 -0.17 -5.62
C ALA A 65 -1.47 -1.53 -5.81
N ILE A 66 -1.42 -2.39 -4.80
CA ILE A 66 -2.07 -3.71 -4.84
C ILE A 66 -3.59 -3.57 -4.85
N SER A 67 -4.16 -2.71 -3.99
CA SER A 67 -5.61 -2.58 -3.89
C SER A 67 -6.25 -1.94 -5.12
N LEU A 68 -5.55 -1.05 -5.81
CA LEU A 68 -6.11 -0.36 -6.96
C LEU A 68 -5.87 -1.09 -8.29
N TYR A 69 -4.75 -1.83 -8.41
CA TYR A 69 -4.32 -2.40 -9.69
C TYR A 69 -3.96 -3.89 -9.64
N GLY A 70 -4.02 -4.52 -8.47
CA GLY A 70 -3.59 -5.92 -8.28
C GLY A 70 -2.10 -6.14 -8.55
N GLN A 71 -1.31 -5.08 -8.76
CA GLN A 71 0.09 -5.17 -9.15
C GLN A 71 1.01 -4.85 -7.99
N GLN A 72 1.95 -5.77 -7.74
CA GLN A 72 3.02 -5.56 -6.78
C GLN A 72 4.33 -5.25 -7.50
N LYS A 73 4.89 -4.07 -7.24
CA LYS A 73 6.26 -3.75 -7.65
C LYS A 73 7.21 -4.26 -6.57
N ARG A 74 8.01 -5.29 -6.87
CA ARG A 74 9.05 -5.83 -5.96
C ARG A 74 10.25 -4.87 -5.89
N THR A 75 10.10 -3.78 -5.15
CA THR A 75 11.16 -2.81 -4.91
C THR A 75 11.05 -2.22 -3.52
N HIS A 76 12.19 -2.02 -2.87
CA HIS A 76 12.31 -1.30 -1.61
C HIS A 76 12.52 0.22 -1.79
N SER A 77 12.51 0.70 -3.05
CA SER A 77 12.70 2.10 -3.35
C SER A 77 11.39 2.87 -3.18
N ILE A 78 11.29 3.68 -2.12
CA ILE A 78 10.15 4.58 -1.89
C ILE A 78 9.92 5.51 -3.10
N ARG A 79 10.99 6.05 -3.70
CA ARG A 79 10.86 6.91 -4.90
C ARG A 79 10.20 6.15 -6.05
N SER A 80 10.63 4.91 -6.28
CA SER A 80 10.06 4.06 -7.33
C SER A 80 8.59 3.71 -7.07
N LEU A 81 8.22 3.51 -5.81
CA LEU A 81 6.84 3.23 -5.39
C LEU A 81 5.96 4.48 -5.49
N LYS A 82 6.44 5.65 -5.08
CA LYS A 82 5.73 6.94 -5.22
C LYS A 82 5.45 7.26 -6.68
N THR A 83 6.47 7.15 -7.55
CA THR A 83 6.30 7.39 -9.00
C THR A 83 5.33 6.41 -9.62
N PHE A 84 5.35 5.14 -9.19
CA PHE A 84 4.37 4.15 -9.64
C PHE A 84 2.96 4.57 -9.23
N ASN A 85 2.72 4.83 -7.94
CA ASN A 85 1.42 5.25 -7.42
C ASN A 85 0.88 6.52 -8.09
N ARG A 86 1.73 7.51 -8.41
CA ARG A 86 1.29 8.72 -9.13
C ARG A 86 0.74 8.42 -10.52
N ARG A 87 1.27 7.40 -11.21
CA ARG A 87 0.76 6.98 -12.53
C ARG A 87 -0.58 6.23 -12.42
N LEU A 88 -0.89 5.76 -11.23
CA LEU A 88 -2.06 4.94 -10.91
C LEU A 88 -3.24 5.79 -10.40
N ALA A 89 -3.02 7.04 -10.01
CA ALA A 89 -4.05 7.99 -9.61
C ALA A 89 -3.65 9.39 -10.11
N PRO A 90 -3.89 9.70 -11.40
CA PRO A 90 -3.57 11.01 -11.98
C PRO A 90 -4.39 12.16 -11.37
#